data_AF-A0A6L0WUZ5-F1
#
_entry.id   AF-A0A6L0WUZ5-F1
#
_cell.length_a   1.000
_cell.length_b   1.000
_cell.length_c   1.000
_cell.angle_alpha   90.00
_cell.angle_beta   90.00
_cell.angle_gamma   90.00
#
_symmetry.space_group_name_H-M   'P 1'
#
loop_
_entity.id
_entity.type
_entity.pdbx_description
1 polymer ?
#
loop_
_entity_poly.entity_id
_entity_poly.type
_entity_poly.pdbx_seq_one_letter_code
_entity_poly.pdbx_strand_id
1 'polypeptide(L)'
;MDAEVVAWCDYIVPDVFADVLTVIGDRTGMSWGVMPAHQYWFQPPKLHVVLSAVALLFCTVLHRQSRGFRSAAIARLGTAGVGRSLKCPINRLIAYTLMACLAVQGLTKASRPKPFVQLGWLLMPCHIFTGMWIYIFMSDRPHQYGSGCYLASLLVDWVWSPLGALVQPDWDDHQYLWEGYIFFLHHVLLLLLPLYFVARYDTLGLDWAHLYHLTWVPTFVNFAFLAPCGLLLGLNVNYQLAPPRLSSSAPAVLKTALYRPALMPVFVGLSIVANIAVRMLGKVIGKLFTSARKLTKLE
;
A
#
# COMPACT_ATOMS: atom_id res chain seq x y z
N MET A 1 -8.34 29.87 -1.66
CA MET A 1 -8.12 28.69 -0.81
C MET A 1 -6.71 28.11 -0.93
N ASP A 2 -6.29 27.50 -2.04
CA ASP A 2 -4.97 26.84 -2.13
C ASP A 2 -3.79 27.80 -1.84
N ALA A 3 -3.78 28.96 -2.52
CA ALA A 3 -2.78 30.00 -2.30
C ALA A 3 -2.80 30.59 -0.89
N GLU A 4 -3.97 30.69 -0.25
CA GLU A 4 -4.10 31.20 1.12
C GLU A 4 -3.53 30.21 2.13
N VAL A 5 -3.77 28.90 1.94
CA VAL A 5 -3.20 27.86 2.80
C VAL A 5 -1.68 27.81 2.65
N VAL A 6 -1.16 27.92 1.42
CA VAL A 6 0.29 27.99 1.19
C VAL A 6 0.89 29.21 1.88
N ALA A 7 0.31 30.40 1.69
CA ALA A 7 0.77 31.64 2.33
C ALA A 7 0.73 31.55 3.87
N TRP A 8 -0.30 30.90 4.42
CA TRP A 8 -0.38 30.66 5.86
C TRP A 8 0.71 29.70 6.35
N CYS A 9 0.97 28.61 5.63
CA CYS A 9 2.07 27.68 5.93
C CYS A 9 3.42 28.40 5.89
N ASP A 10 3.60 29.31 4.93
CA ASP A 10 4.81 30.10 4.79
C ASP A 10 5.06 31.02 5.99
N TYR A 11 3.97 31.56 6.57
CA TYR A 11 4.01 32.37 7.77
C TYR A 11 4.31 31.57 9.05
N ILE A 12 3.70 30.38 9.22
CA ILE A 12 3.78 29.63 10.49
C ILE A 12 4.97 28.67 10.60
N VAL A 13 5.53 28.19 9.48
CA VAL A 13 6.65 27.24 9.50
C VAL A 13 7.97 28.01 9.42
N PRO A 14 8.87 27.85 10.41
CA PRO A 14 10.20 28.47 10.37
C PRO A 14 11.00 28.09 9.12
N ASP A 15 11.74 29.05 8.56
CA ASP A 15 12.52 28.87 7.32
C ASP A 15 13.52 27.71 7.41
N VAL A 16 14.13 27.49 8.58
CA VAL A 16 15.09 26.39 8.81
C VAL A 16 14.54 25.02 8.40
N PHE A 17 13.25 24.75 8.61
CA PHE A 17 12.66 23.48 8.19
C PHE A 17 12.54 23.39 6.68
N ALA A 18 12.15 24.49 6.03
CA ALA A 18 12.06 24.59 4.59
C ALA A 18 13.45 24.46 3.95
N ASP A 19 14.46 25.11 4.52
CA ASP A 19 15.85 25.07 4.06
C ASP A 19 16.42 23.66 4.15
N VAL A 20 16.25 22.97 5.28
CA VAL A 20 16.71 21.59 5.45
C VAL A 20 16.07 20.68 4.40
N LEU A 21 14.75 20.77 4.22
CA LEU A 21 14.04 19.98 3.22
C LEU A 21 14.49 20.31 1.80
N THR A 22 14.71 21.59 1.50
CA THR A 22 15.18 22.07 0.19
C THR A 22 16.58 21.54 -0.09
N VAL A 23 17.51 21.68 0.85
CA VAL A 23 18.89 21.15 0.74
C VAL A 23 18.89 19.63 0.54
N ILE A 24 18.03 18.89 1.25
CA ILE A 24 17.89 17.43 1.06
C ILE A 24 17.35 17.13 -0.34
N GLY A 25 16.29 17.83 -0.77
CA GLY A 25 15.69 17.71 -2.10
C GLY A 25 16.69 17.96 -3.23
N ASP A 26 17.43 19.07 -3.15
CA ASP A 26 18.42 19.48 -4.15
C ASP A 26 19.56 18.46 -4.27
N ARG A 27 20.03 17.92 -3.14
CA ARG A 27 21.09 16.89 -3.11
C ARG A 27 20.67 15.58 -3.76
N THR A 28 19.38 15.29 -3.74
CA THR A 28 18.81 14.02 -4.20
C THR A 28 18.13 14.14 -5.57
N GLY A 29 18.03 15.36 -6.11
CA GLY A 29 17.38 15.63 -7.40
C GLY A 29 15.86 15.63 -7.35
N MET A 30 15.26 15.64 -6.15
CA MET A 30 13.81 15.85 -6.03
C MET A 30 13.49 17.34 -6.09
N SER A 31 12.36 17.68 -6.71
CA SER A 31 11.90 19.06 -6.81
C SER A 31 10.59 19.30 -6.06
N TRP A 32 10.42 20.54 -5.60
CA TRP A 32 9.27 21.04 -4.84
C TRP A 32 8.34 21.86 -5.74
N GLY A 33 7.02 21.71 -5.62
CA GLY A 33 6.10 22.60 -6.34
C GLY A 33 4.64 22.16 -6.39
N VAL A 34 3.80 23.08 -6.89
CA VAL A 34 2.41 22.83 -7.30
C VAL A 34 2.46 22.39 -8.76
N MET A 35 1.94 21.21 -9.11
CA MET A 35 2.18 20.54 -10.39
C MET A 35 2.14 21.45 -11.65
N PRO A 36 3.26 21.60 -12.38
CA PRO A 36 3.22 21.30 -13.84
C PRO A 36 3.91 19.99 -14.24
N ALA A 37 3.60 19.55 -15.47
CA ALA A 37 3.70 18.18 -15.99
C ALA A 37 5.05 17.46 -15.93
N HIS A 38 6.15 18.08 -15.49
CA HIS A 38 7.49 17.52 -15.69
C HIS A 38 8.21 16.97 -14.45
N GLN A 39 8.07 17.46 -13.21
CA GLN A 39 9.05 17.04 -12.17
C GLN A 39 8.65 17.03 -10.67
N TYR A 40 7.40 17.26 -10.26
CA TYR A 40 7.11 17.45 -8.82
C TYR A 40 6.68 16.17 -8.09
N TRP A 41 7.44 15.80 -7.06
CA TRP A 41 7.12 14.68 -6.17
C TRP A 41 6.56 15.18 -4.82
N PHE A 42 6.98 16.38 -4.39
CA PHE A 42 6.60 16.95 -3.11
C PHE A 42 5.97 18.34 -3.24
N GLN A 43 4.96 18.58 -2.41
CA GLN A 43 4.34 19.89 -2.19
C GLN A 43 5.36 20.84 -1.56
N PRO A 44 5.25 22.18 -1.72
CA PRO A 44 6.18 23.15 -1.14
C PRO A 44 6.66 22.78 0.28
N PRO A 45 7.95 22.96 0.62
CA PRO A 45 8.55 22.39 1.83
C PRO A 45 7.74 22.67 3.11
N LYS A 46 7.32 23.92 3.30
CA LYS A 46 6.53 24.34 4.47
C LYS A 46 5.15 23.70 4.49
N LEU A 47 4.47 23.63 3.34
CA LEU A 47 3.20 22.90 3.21
C LEU A 47 3.40 21.40 3.51
N HIS A 48 4.49 20.80 3.05
CA HIS A 48 4.81 19.39 3.34
C HIS A 48 4.97 19.13 4.85
N VAL A 49 5.63 20.04 5.58
CA VAL A 49 5.78 19.98 7.05
C VAL A 49 4.41 20.04 7.72
N VAL A 50 3.58 21.03 7.37
CA VAL A 50 2.24 21.19 7.95
C VAL A 50 1.37 19.97 7.68
N LEU A 51 1.32 19.50 6.44
CA LEU A 51 0.50 18.34 6.08
C LEU A 51 0.97 17.05 6.75
N SER A 52 2.27 16.86 6.91
CA SER A 52 2.82 15.73 7.66
C SER A 52 2.41 15.80 9.14
N ALA A 53 2.54 16.97 9.77
CA ALA A 53 2.13 17.16 11.16
C ALA A 53 0.62 16.93 11.36
N VAL A 54 -0.22 17.48 10.48
CA VAL A 54 -1.68 17.27 10.49
C VAL A 54 -2.02 15.81 10.27
N ALA A 55 -1.38 15.11 9.33
CA ALA A 55 -1.61 13.70 9.08
C ALA A 55 -1.24 12.84 10.30
N LEU A 56 -0.14 13.12 10.99
CA LEU A 56 0.27 12.39 12.20
C LEU A 56 -0.67 12.66 13.39
N LEU A 57 -1.17 13.89 13.53
CA LEU A 57 -2.20 14.21 14.51
C LEU A 57 -3.50 13.45 14.20
N PHE A 58 -3.92 13.45 12.94
CA PHE A 58 -5.08 12.70 12.48
C PHE A 58 -4.93 11.20 12.75
N CYS A 59 -3.77 10.60 12.45
CA CYS A 59 -3.45 9.23 12.80
C CYS A 59 -3.58 8.96 14.30
N THR A 60 -3.15 9.91 15.14
CA THR A 60 -3.26 9.77 16.61
C THR A 60 -4.72 9.72 17.05
N VAL A 61 -5.59 10.56 16.48
CA VAL A 61 -7.03 10.56 16.76
C VAL A 61 -7.65 9.23 16.34
N LEU A 62 -7.40 8.78 15.11
CA LEU A 62 -7.95 7.52 14.59
C LEU A 62 -7.41 6.27 15.31
N HIS A 63 -6.14 6.29 15.71
CA HIS A 63 -5.54 5.22 16.49
C HIS A 63 -6.25 5.07 17.84
N ARG A 64 -6.59 6.19 18.50
CA ARG A 64 -7.39 6.16 19.75
C ARG A 64 -8.75 5.51 19.52
N GLN A 65 -9.41 5.79 18.41
CA GLN A 65 -10.72 5.22 18.07
C GLN A 65 -10.65 3.72 17.68
N SER A 66 -9.47 3.21 17.32
CA SER A 66 -9.24 1.79 17.00
C SER A 66 -8.38 1.07 18.05
N ARG A 67 -8.27 1.63 19.26
CA ARG A 67 -7.41 1.07 20.31
C ARG A 67 -7.87 -0.35 20.67
N GLY A 68 -6.93 -1.29 20.67
CA GLY A 68 -7.22 -2.70 20.95
C GLY A 68 -7.81 -3.50 19.79
N PHE A 69 -8.13 -2.84 18.66
CA PHE A 69 -8.70 -3.50 17.47
C PHE A 69 -7.85 -4.68 17.01
N ARG A 70 -6.52 -4.48 16.85
CA ARG A 70 -5.60 -5.53 16.40
C ARG A 70 -5.69 -6.80 17.26
N SER A 71 -5.58 -6.65 18.58
CA SER A 71 -5.60 -7.80 19.50
C SER A 71 -6.95 -8.51 19.49
N ALA A 72 -8.05 -7.75 19.49
CA ALA A 72 -9.40 -8.30 19.41
C ALA A 72 -9.65 -9.02 18.07
N ALA A 73 -9.21 -8.44 16.96
CA ALA A 73 -9.33 -9.02 15.62
C ALA A 73 -8.55 -10.34 15.49
N ILE A 74 -7.29 -10.37 15.95
CA ILE A 74 -6.46 -11.58 15.94
C ILE A 74 -7.09 -12.67 16.81
N ALA A 75 -7.57 -12.34 18.01
CA ALA A 75 -8.25 -13.29 18.89
C ALA A 75 -9.52 -13.85 18.23
N ARG A 76 -10.38 -12.98 17.68
CA ARG A 76 -11.60 -13.37 16.96
C ARG A 76 -11.32 -14.33 15.82
N LEU A 77 -10.32 -14.03 14.99
CA LEU A 77 -9.92 -14.89 13.87
C LEU A 77 -9.28 -16.20 14.33
N GLY A 78 -8.50 -16.15 15.41
CA GLY A 78 -7.92 -17.34 16.04
C GLY A 78 -9.00 -18.29 16.56
N THR A 79 -10.03 -17.75 17.22
CA THR A 79 -11.19 -18.52 17.70
C THR A 79 -12.04 -19.07 16.55
N ALA A 80 -12.26 -18.28 15.49
CA ALA A 80 -12.97 -18.75 14.30
C ALA A 80 -12.25 -19.90 13.58
N GLY A 81 -10.92 -19.89 13.63
CA GLY A 81 -10.06 -20.88 12.97
C GLY A 81 -9.36 -21.86 13.90
N VAL A 82 -9.92 -22.20 15.06
CA VAL A 82 -9.28 -23.15 16.00
C VAL A 82 -8.90 -24.45 15.28
N GLY A 83 -7.64 -24.84 15.42
CA GLY A 83 -7.08 -26.04 14.78
C GLY A 83 -6.80 -25.91 13.28
N ARG A 84 -7.21 -24.81 12.63
CA ARG A 84 -6.87 -24.54 11.22
C ARG A 84 -5.44 -24.03 11.11
N SER A 85 -4.84 -24.28 9.97
CA SER A 85 -3.52 -23.75 9.59
C SER A 85 -3.59 -23.17 8.18
N LEU A 86 -2.71 -22.20 7.90
CA LEU A 86 -2.45 -21.69 6.56
C LEU A 86 -1.52 -22.61 5.76
N LYS A 87 -1.08 -23.75 6.33
CA LYS A 87 -0.25 -24.73 5.63
C LYS A 87 -1.03 -25.35 4.46
N CYS A 88 -0.62 -25.01 3.25
CA CYS A 88 -1.18 -25.56 2.02
C CYS A 88 -0.10 -25.58 0.92
N PRO A 89 0.02 -26.65 0.11
CA PRO A 89 0.95 -26.68 -1.02
C PRO A 89 0.75 -25.51 -1.99
N ILE A 90 -0.49 -25.08 -2.22
CA ILE A 90 -0.81 -23.93 -3.07
C ILE A 90 -0.27 -22.63 -2.45
N ASN A 91 -0.49 -22.40 -1.14
CA ASN A 91 0.08 -21.24 -0.43
C ASN A 91 1.61 -21.20 -0.56
N ARG A 92 2.26 -22.36 -0.41
CA ARG A 92 3.71 -22.48 -0.50
C ARG A 92 4.22 -22.22 -1.92
N LEU A 93 3.53 -22.74 -2.94
CA LEU A 93 3.84 -22.44 -4.34
C LEU A 93 3.74 -20.95 -4.62
N ILE A 94 2.64 -20.31 -4.22
CA ILE A 94 2.46 -18.87 -4.41
C ILE A 94 3.56 -18.08 -3.67
N ALA A 95 3.87 -18.44 -2.42
CA ALA A 95 4.95 -17.80 -1.68
C ALA A 95 6.30 -17.92 -2.39
N TYR A 96 6.63 -19.08 -2.96
CA TYR A 96 7.84 -19.26 -3.76
C TYR A 96 7.85 -18.43 -5.04
N THR A 97 6.73 -18.34 -5.74
CA THR A 97 6.60 -17.47 -6.93
C THR A 97 6.81 -16.01 -6.55
N LEU A 98 6.20 -15.54 -5.46
CA LEU A 98 6.39 -14.17 -4.95
C LEU A 98 7.83 -13.92 -4.50
N MET A 99 8.45 -14.87 -3.80
CA MET A 99 9.87 -14.80 -3.41
C MET A 99 10.78 -14.69 -4.64
N ALA A 100 10.52 -15.48 -5.68
CA ALA A 100 11.26 -15.39 -6.93
C ALA A 100 11.07 -14.01 -7.61
N CYS A 101 9.84 -13.51 -7.69
CA CYS A 101 9.56 -12.17 -8.24
C CYS A 101 10.29 -11.07 -7.46
N LEU A 102 10.25 -11.13 -6.12
CA LEU A 102 10.90 -10.14 -5.25
C LEU A 102 12.43 -10.25 -5.33
N ALA A 103 12.98 -11.47 -5.35
CA ALA A 103 14.41 -11.70 -5.47
C ALA A 103 14.95 -11.23 -6.82
N VAL A 104 14.25 -11.55 -7.92
CA VAL A 104 14.62 -11.06 -9.26
C VAL A 104 14.64 -9.54 -9.28
N GLN A 105 13.55 -8.89 -8.83
CA GLN A 105 13.50 -7.42 -8.76
C GLN A 105 14.62 -6.84 -7.88
N GLY A 106 14.85 -7.41 -6.69
CA GLY A 106 15.91 -6.95 -5.79
C GLY A 106 17.31 -7.09 -6.39
N LEU A 107 17.60 -8.21 -7.05
CA LEU A 107 18.86 -8.44 -7.75
C LEU A 107 19.04 -7.46 -8.92
N THR A 108 17.98 -7.18 -9.70
CA THR A 108 18.02 -6.16 -10.77
C THR A 108 18.29 -4.77 -10.23
N LYS A 109 17.63 -4.37 -9.14
CA LYS A 109 17.87 -3.05 -8.55
C LYS A 109 19.29 -2.97 -7.96
N ALA A 110 19.77 -4.05 -7.33
CA ALA A 110 21.12 -4.13 -6.78
C ALA A 110 22.23 -4.15 -7.85
N SER A 111 21.93 -4.57 -9.09
CA SER A 111 22.92 -4.57 -10.18
C SER A 111 23.08 -3.20 -10.86
N ARG A 112 22.28 -2.20 -10.50
CA ARG A 112 22.29 -0.87 -11.12
C ARG A 112 23.26 0.10 -10.43
N PRO A 113 23.65 1.19 -11.10
CA PRO A 113 24.39 2.28 -10.47
C PRO A 113 23.65 2.81 -9.24
N LYS A 114 24.41 3.07 -8.16
CA LYS A 114 23.87 3.46 -6.83
C LYS A 114 22.92 2.41 -6.24
N PRO A 115 23.38 1.16 -6.00
CA PRO A 115 22.52 0.04 -5.63
C PRO A 115 21.71 0.27 -4.35
N PHE A 116 22.26 0.96 -3.36
CA PHE A 116 21.54 1.29 -2.12
C PHE A 116 20.34 2.21 -2.37
N VAL A 117 20.46 3.17 -3.28
CA VAL A 117 19.34 4.03 -3.68
C VAL A 117 18.31 3.19 -4.44
N GLN A 118 18.76 2.41 -5.42
CA GLN A 118 17.90 1.58 -6.27
C GLN A 118 17.09 0.53 -5.49
N LEU A 119 17.70 -0.06 -4.46
CA LEU A 119 17.00 -0.96 -3.53
C LEU A 119 15.87 -0.25 -2.76
N GLY A 120 15.94 1.07 -2.62
CA GLY A 120 14.87 1.91 -2.09
C GLY A 120 13.55 1.76 -2.82
N TRP A 121 13.54 1.44 -4.11
CA TRP A 121 12.30 1.15 -4.85
C TRP A 121 11.53 -0.05 -4.29
N LEU A 122 12.19 -0.96 -3.55
CA LEU A 122 11.51 -2.07 -2.85
C LEU A 122 10.70 -1.62 -1.63
N LEU A 123 10.76 -0.33 -1.26
CA LEU A 123 9.86 0.27 -0.27
C LEU A 123 8.49 0.62 -0.86
N MET A 124 8.28 0.45 -2.17
CA MET A 124 6.98 0.63 -2.78
C MET A 124 5.93 -0.31 -2.14
N PRO A 125 4.68 0.14 -1.97
CA PRO A 125 3.64 -0.64 -1.29
C PRO A 125 3.45 -2.05 -1.86
N CYS A 126 3.60 -2.25 -3.17
CA CYS A 126 3.45 -3.58 -3.79
C CYS A 126 4.52 -4.59 -3.31
N HIS A 127 5.77 -4.19 -3.12
CA HIS A 127 6.83 -5.05 -2.56
C HIS A 127 6.64 -5.32 -1.08
N ILE A 128 6.21 -4.31 -0.31
CA ILE A 128 5.85 -4.48 1.10
C ILE A 128 4.72 -5.50 1.24
N PHE A 129 3.66 -5.38 0.44
CA PHE A 129 2.53 -6.32 0.43
C PHE A 129 2.98 -7.73 0.03
N THR A 130 3.96 -7.82 -0.87
CA THR A 130 4.55 -9.10 -1.28
C THR A 130 5.27 -9.78 -0.14
N GLY A 131 6.11 -9.03 0.60
CA GLY A 131 6.75 -9.53 1.81
C GLY A 131 5.73 -9.98 2.85
N MET A 132 4.64 -9.24 3.04
CA MET A 132 3.55 -9.64 3.94
C MET A 132 2.85 -10.91 3.47
N TRP A 133 2.53 -11.06 2.18
CA TRP A 133 1.93 -12.29 1.63
C TRP A 133 2.85 -13.50 1.79
N ILE A 134 4.16 -13.33 1.52
CA ILE A 134 5.15 -14.38 1.77
C ILE A 134 5.14 -14.77 3.25
N TYR A 135 5.20 -13.80 4.16
CA TYR A 135 5.15 -14.05 5.60
C TYR A 135 3.88 -14.80 6.03
N ILE A 136 2.71 -14.38 5.54
CA ILE A 136 1.41 -15.01 5.83
C ILE A 136 1.41 -16.48 5.38
N PHE A 137 1.88 -16.77 4.17
CA PHE A 137 1.83 -18.14 3.63
C PHE A 137 2.93 -19.07 4.13
N MET A 138 4.04 -18.51 4.59
CA MET A 138 5.11 -19.28 5.22
C MET A 138 4.84 -19.54 6.72
N SER A 139 3.88 -18.84 7.32
CA SER A 139 3.41 -19.08 8.70
C SER A 139 2.52 -20.33 8.75
N ASP A 140 3.09 -21.47 9.09
CA ASP A 140 2.45 -22.78 8.94
C ASP A 140 1.84 -23.36 10.23
N ARG A 141 1.96 -22.65 11.36
CA ARG A 141 1.51 -23.15 12.67
C ARG A 141 0.08 -22.69 12.99
N PRO A 142 -0.77 -23.56 13.59
CA PRO A 142 -2.15 -23.20 13.94
C PRO A 142 -2.30 -21.95 14.81
N HIS A 143 -1.39 -21.73 15.77
CA HIS A 143 -1.43 -20.53 16.63
C HIS A 143 -1.17 -19.21 15.88
N GLN A 144 -0.62 -19.28 14.67
CA GLN A 144 -0.38 -18.12 13.80
C GLN A 144 -1.57 -17.81 12.87
N TYR A 145 -2.61 -18.65 12.87
CA TYR A 145 -3.76 -18.51 11.97
C TYR A 145 -4.44 -17.15 12.12
N GLY A 146 -4.74 -16.73 13.35
CA GLY A 146 -5.40 -15.46 13.64
C GLY A 146 -4.60 -14.25 13.17
N SER A 147 -3.27 -14.25 13.40
CA SER A 147 -2.39 -13.18 12.94
C SER A 147 -2.26 -13.15 11.41
N GLY A 148 -2.15 -14.31 10.77
CA GLY A 148 -2.06 -14.40 9.31
C GLY A 148 -3.33 -13.90 8.64
N CYS A 149 -4.50 -14.27 9.17
CA CYS A 149 -5.80 -13.81 8.67
C CYS A 149 -6.02 -12.30 8.94
N TYR A 150 -5.51 -11.78 10.05
CA TYR A 150 -5.55 -10.34 10.34
C TYR A 150 -4.72 -9.55 9.31
N LEU A 151 -3.47 -9.96 9.06
CA LEU A 151 -2.62 -9.31 8.07
C LEU A 151 -3.22 -9.40 6.67
N ALA A 152 -3.72 -10.57 6.28
CA ALA A 152 -4.40 -10.75 5.00
C ALA A 152 -5.65 -9.87 4.87
N SER A 153 -6.38 -9.63 5.96
CA SER A 153 -7.53 -8.72 5.96
C SER A 153 -7.11 -7.28 5.65
N LEU A 154 -6.01 -6.79 6.20
CA LEU A 154 -5.48 -5.46 5.87
C LEU A 154 -5.03 -5.37 4.41
N LEU A 155 -4.43 -6.44 3.87
CA LEU A 155 -4.03 -6.49 2.45
C LEU A 155 -5.24 -6.48 1.51
N VAL A 156 -6.38 -7.05 1.92
CA VAL A 156 -7.66 -6.97 1.18
C VAL A 156 -8.15 -5.51 1.13
N ASP A 157 -8.02 -4.76 2.23
CA ASP A 157 -8.47 -3.36 2.30
C ASP A 157 -7.70 -2.44 1.33
N TRP A 158 -6.48 -2.82 0.94
CA TRP A 158 -5.61 -2.00 0.10
C TRP A 158 -5.34 -2.61 -1.28
N VAL A 159 -6.16 -3.56 -1.74
CA VAL A 159 -6.02 -4.20 -3.06
C VAL A 159 -6.10 -3.21 -4.23
N TRP A 160 -6.71 -2.04 -4.04
CA TRP A 160 -6.72 -0.99 -5.06
C TRP A 160 -5.31 -0.44 -5.35
N SER A 161 -4.35 -0.57 -4.43
CA SER A 161 -2.98 -0.08 -4.64
C SER A 161 -2.24 -0.82 -5.78
N PRO A 162 -2.14 -2.16 -5.79
CA PRO A 162 -1.57 -2.88 -6.93
C PRO A 162 -2.40 -2.70 -8.21
N LEU A 163 -3.71 -2.45 -8.11
CA LEU A 163 -4.55 -2.15 -9.27
C LEU A 163 -4.13 -0.81 -9.91
N GLY A 164 -3.89 0.22 -9.09
CA GLY A 164 -3.43 1.52 -9.56
C GLY A 164 -2.12 1.43 -10.34
N ALA A 165 -1.16 0.63 -9.84
CA ALA A 165 0.10 0.40 -10.54
C ALA A 165 -0.09 -0.33 -11.89
N LEU A 166 -1.07 -1.23 -12.02
CA LEU A 166 -1.37 -1.88 -13.29
C LEU A 166 -2.08 -0.97 -14.30
N VAL A 167 -2.97 -0.08 -13.82
CA VAL A 167 -3.68 0.87 -14.68
C VAL A 167 -2.74 1.94 -15.21
N GLN A 168 -1.80 2.41 -14.38
CA GLN A 168 -0.81 3.42 -14.75
C GLN A 168 0.59 2.94 -14.35
N PRO A 169 1.19 2.01 -15.11
CA PRO A 169 2.52 1.52 -14.82
C PRO A 169 3.57 2.61 -15.03
N ASP A 170 4.54 2.65 -14.11
CA ASP A 170 5.71 3.50 -14.24
C ASP A 170 6.87 2.67 -14.81
N TRP A 171 7.26 3.01 -16.04
CA TRP A 171 8.33 2.36 -16.77
C TRP A 171 9.66 3.11 -16.67
N ASP A 172 9.71 4.29 -16.03
CA ASP A 172 10.90 5.15 -16.03
C ASP A 172 12.11 4.45 -15.37
N ASP A 173 11.85 3.50 -14.46
CA ASP A 173 12.86 2.72 -13.76
C ASP A 173 13.04 1.28 -14.33
N HIS A 174 12.51 0.96 -15.52
CA HIS A 174 12.71 -0.34 -16.17
C HIS A 174 13.81 -0.25 -17.24
N GLN A 175 14.81 -1.13 -17.18
CA GLN A 175 15.94 -1.14 -18.12
C GLN A 175 15.90 -2.33 -19.07
N TYR A 176 15.32 -3.46 -18.63
CA TYR A 176 15.24 -4.67 -19.43
C TYR A 176 13.80 -5.05 -19.75
N LEU A 177 13.56 -5.56 -20.98
CA LEU A 177 12.23 -5.98 -21.44
C LEU A 177 11.57 -7.02 -20.52
N TRP A 178 12.38 -7.90 -19.91
CA TRP A 178 11.87 -8.94 -19.03
C TRP A 178 11.34 -8.42 -17.70
N GLU A 179 11.75 -7.22 -17.27
CA GLU A 179 11.23 -6.60 -16.05
C GLU A 179 9.71 -6.37 -16.18
N GLY A 180 9.21 -6.06 -17.38
CA GLY A 180 7.79 -5.94 -17.65
C GLY A 180 7.02 -7.24 -17.40
N TYR A 181 7.54 -8.39 -17.82
CA TYR A 181 6.89 -9.68 -17.56
C TYR A 181 6.83 -10.00 -16.06
N ILE A 182 7.93 -9.73 -15.32
CA ILE A 182 7.96 -9.90 -13.87
C ILE A 182 6.98 -8.95 -13.19
N PHE A 183 6.92 -7.69 -13.63
CA PHE A 183 5.98 -6.69 -13.13
C PHE A 183 4.52 -7.15 -13.26
N PHE A 184 4.11 -7.62 -14.44
CA PHE A 184 2.73 -8.09 -14.66
C PHE A 184 2.43 -9.36 -13.87
N LEU A 185 3.32 -10.35 -13.88
CA LEU A 185 3.14 -11.57 -13.08
C LEU A 185 2.96 -11.23 -11.60
N HIS A 186 3.84 -10.38 -11.07
CA HIS A 186 3.84 -9.94 -9.68
C HIS A 186 2.54 -9.21 -9.31
N HIS A 187 2.12 -8.22 -10.09
CA HIS A 187 0.93 -7.43 -9.77
C HIS A 187 -0.38 -8.19 -9.99
N VAL A 188 -0.48 -9.03 -11.03
CA VAL A 188 -1.64 -9.89 -11.23
C VAL A 188 -1.80 -10.86 -10.06
N LEU A 189 -0.70 -11.45 -9.57
CA LEU A 189 -0.74 -12.28 -8.36
C LEU A 189 -1.23 -11.48 -7.15
N LEU A 190 -0.72 -10.26 -6.92
CA LEU A 190 -1.17 -9.41 -5.82
C LEU A 190 -2.67 -9.04 -5.90
N LEU A 191 -3.25 -8.94 -7.09
CA LEU A 191 -4.69 -8.72 -7.26
C LEU A 191 -5.52 -9.98 -7.00
N LEU A 192 -5.03 -11.15 -7.42
CA LEU A 192 -5.76 -12.41 -7.25
C LEU A 192 -5.70 -12.94 -5.81
N LEU A 193 -4.64 -12.59 -5.07
CA LEU A 193 -4.40 -13.09 -3.71
C LEU A 193 -5.50 -12.76 -2.70
N PRO A 194 -6.01 -11.52 -2.62
CA PRO A 194 -7.17 -11.18 -1.81
C PRO A 194 -8.39 -12.06 -2.10
N LEU A 195 -8.70 -12.32 -3.38
CA LEU A 195 -9.82 -13.17 -3.79
C LEU A 195 -9.60 -14.62 -3.38
N TYR A 196 -8.41 -15.15 -3.66
CA TYR A 196 -8.01 -16.50 -3.26
C TYR A 196 -8.13 -16.69 -1.74
N PHE A 197 -7.60 -15.73 -0.97
CA PHE A 197 -7.56 -15.82 0.48
C PHE A 197 -8.97 -15.79 1.08
N VAL A 198 -9.82 -14.85 0.65
CA VAL A 198 -11.19 -14.71 1.14
C VAL A 198 -12.07 -15.91 0.76
N ALA A 199 -11.81 -16.57 -0.38
CA ALA A 199 -12.53 -17.78 -0.75
C ALA A 199 -12.19 -19.01 0.12
N ARG A 200 -11.04 -18.99 0.81
CA ARG A 200 -10.49 -20.16 1.52
C ARG A 200 -10.36 -19.99 3.04
N TYR A 201 -10.12 -18.78 3.51
CA TYR A 201 -9.77 -18.47 4.88
C TYR A 201 -10.64 -17.36 5.47
N ASP A 202 -10.62 -17.24 6.79
CA ASP A 202 -11.39 -16.24 7.51
C ASP A 202 -10.77 -14.85 7.36
N THR A 203 -11.60 -13.82 7.23
CA THR A 203 -11.15 -12.43 7.08
C THR A 203 -12.14 -11.49 7.79
N LEU A 204 -11.67 -10.30 8.18
CA LEU A 204 -12.44 -9.35 9.01
C LEU A 204 -13.48 -8.57 8.20
N GLY A 205 -14.76 -8.62 8.60
CA GLY A 205 -15.75 -7.66 8.09
C GLY A 205 -15.38 -6.21 8.40
N LEU A 206 -16.02 -5.26 7.72
CA LEU A 206 -15.91 -3.85 8.03
C LEU A 206 -16.79 -3.49 9.23
N ASP A 207 -16.18 -2.86 10.22
CA ASP A 207 -16.83 -2.16 11.32
C ASP A 207 -16.11 -0.81 11.54
N TRP A 208 -16.63 0.06 12.40
CA TRP A 208 -16.04 1.39 12.61
C TRP A 208 -14.60 1.33 13.13
N ALA A 209 -14.30 0.43 14.07
CA ALA A 209 -12.95 0.28 14.59
C ALA A 209 -11.97 -0.17 13.49
N HIS A 210 -12.43 -1.06 12.60
CA HIS A 210 -11.69 -1.48 11.42
C HIS A 210 -11.48 -0.32 10.44
N LEU A 211 -12.51 0.48 10.15
CA LEU A 211 -12.41 1.66 9.27
C LEU A 211 -11.38 2.66 9.77
N TYR A 212 -11.37 2.95 11.08
CA TYR A 212 -10.34 3.81 11.66
C TYR A 212 -8.96 3.17 11.53
N HIS A 213 -8.85 1.86 11.81
CA HIS A 213 -7.59 1.12 11.72
C HIS A 213 -7.00 1.09 10.31
N LEU A 214 -7.81 0.73 9.31
CA LEU A 214 -7.39 0.66 7.91
C LEU A 214 -7.10 2.03 7.31
N THR A 215 -7.52 3.11 7.96
CA THR A 215 -7.22 4.50 7.54
C THR A 215 -5.94 5.02 8.16
N TRP A 216 -5.76 4.87 9.48
CA TRP A 216 -4.59 5.46 10.15
C TRP A 216 -3.30 4.70 9.86
N VAL A 217 -3.33 3.37 9.73
CA VAL A 217 -2.14 2.57 9.46
C VAL A 217 -1.45 3.00 8.15
N PRO A 218 -2.11 3.05 6.99
CA PRO A 218 -1.46 3.44 5.75
C PRO A 218 -1.14 4.94 5.73
N THR A 219 -1.96 5.78 6.36
CA THR A 219 -1.65 7.21 6.51
C THR A 219 -0.34 7.40 7.29
N PHE A 220 -0.19 6.69 8.41
CA PHE A 220 1.03 6.71 9.21
C PHE A 220 2.22 6.20 8.40
N VAL A 221 2.10 5.06 7.72
CA VAL A 221 3.20 4.52 6.88
C VAL A 221 3.60 5.50 5.79
N ASN A 222 2.65 6.14 5.11
CA ASN A 222 2.96 7.07 4.03
C ASN A 222 3.64 8.36 4.53
N PHE A 223 3.16 8.96 5.62
CA PHE A 223 3.69 10.24 6.11
C PHE A 223 4.86 10.10 7.08
N ALA A 224 4.85 9.09 7.96
CA ALA A 224 5.89 8.88 8.97
C ALA A 224 7.09 8.07 8.45
N PHE A 225 6.92 7.30 7.37
CA PHE A 225 7.95 6.38 6.89
C PHE A 225 8.29 6.61 5.41
N LEU A 226 7.35 6.40 4.48
CA LEU A 226 7.64 6.44 3.05
C LEU A 226 8.05 7.85 2.57
N ALA A 227 7.40 8.91 3.04
CA ALA A 227 7.77 10.28 2.70
C ALA A 227 9.20 10.62 3.18
N PRO A 228 9.57 10.44 4.46
CA PRO A 228 10.95 10.62 4.91
C PRO A 228 11.97 9.75 4.17
N CYS A 229 11.68 8.45 3.95
CA CYS A 229 12.57 7.58 3.18
C CYS A 229 12.75 8.07 1.75
N GLY A 230 11.68 8.50 1.10
CA GLY A 230 11.76 9.05 -0.24
C GLY A 230 12.60 10.32 -0.30
N LEU A 231 12.45 11.18 0.72
CA LEU A 231 13.27 12.38 0.85
C LEU A 231 14.76 12.07 1.03
N LEU A 232 15.10 11.05 1.82
CA LEU A 232 16.49 10.68 2.06
C LEU A 232 17.14 9.98 0.86
N LEU A 233 16.35 9.21 0.10
CA LEU A 233 16.85 8.40 -1.00
C LEU A 233 16.78 9.12 -2.36
N GLY A 234 16.02 10.21 -2.47
CA GLY A 234 15.75 10.84 -3.77
C GLY A 234 14.79 10.07 -4.64
N LEU A 235 14.01 9.17 -4.05
CA LEU A 235 13.07 8.32 -4.75
C LEU A 235 11.67 8.62 -4.25
N ASN A 236 10.72 8.78 -5.16
CA ASN A 236 9.35 8.82 -4.72
C ASN A 236 8.83 7.40 -4.50
N VAL A 237 8.94 6.91 -3.27
CA VAL A 237 8.39 5.61 -2.84
C VAL A 237 6.95 5.70 -2.32
N ASN A 238 6.32 6.88 -2.45
CA ASN A 238 4.97 7.18 -1.97
C ASN A 238 4.04 7.49 -3.16
N TYR A 239 3.95 6.59 -4.14
CA TYR A 239 3.08 6.79 -5.31
C TYR A 239 1.59 6.92 -4.97
N GLN A 240 1.21 6.46 -3.78
CA GLN A 240 -0.16 6.62 -3.28
C GLN A 240 -0.48 8.09 -3.02
N LEU A 241 0.36 8.83 -2.28
CA LEU A 241 0.12 10.23 -1.95
C LEU A 241 1.05 11.21 -2.69
N ALA A 242 1.81 10.73 -3.66
CA ALA A 242 2.59 11.53 -4.58
C ALA A 242 2.60 10.77 -5.91
N PRO A 243 1.52 10.84 -6.71
CA PRO A 243 1.47 10.09 -7.94
C PRO A 243 2.62 10.54 -8.88
N PRO A 244 3.13 9.63 -9.74
CA PRO A 244 4.06 10.01 -10.80
C PRO A 244 3.38 10.96 -11.79
N ARG A 245 4.13 11.42 -12.80
CA ARG A 245 3.67 12.40 -13.81
C ARG A 245 2.25 12.11 -14.28
N LEU A 246 1.33 13.00 -13.93
CA LEU A 246 -0.06 12.95 -14.37
C LEU A 246 -0.20 13.67 -15.72
N SER A 247 -1.03 13.11 -16.60
CA SER A 247 -1.34 13.74 -17.89
C SER A 247 -2.00 15.10 -17.70
N SER A 248 -1.94 15.95 -18.73
CA SER A 248 -2.68 17.22 -18.76
C SER A 248 -4.20 17.04 -18.61
N SER A 249 -4.72 15.85 -18.90
CA SER A 249 -6.13 15.47 -18.70
C SER A 249 -6.48 15.04 -17.27
N ALA A 250 -5.52 15.01 -16.34
CA ALA A 250 -5.80 14.61 -14.96
C ALA A 250 -6.83 15.53 -14.27
N PRO A 251 -7.69 14.99 -13.38
CA PRO A 251 -8.67 15.77 -12.63
C PRO A 251 -8.07 16.98 -11.92
N ALA A 252 -8.79 18.10 -11.90
CA ALA A 252 -8.32 19.36 -11.32
C ALA A 252 -7.85 19.22 -9.86
N VAL A 253 -8.52 18.36 -9.07
CA VAL A 253 -8.16 18.10 -7.67
C VAL A 253 -6.73 17.58 -7.50
N LEU A 254 -6.23 16.80 -8.46
CA LEU A 254 -4.86 16.24 -8.43
C LEU A 254 -3.79 17.26 -8.81
N LYS A 255 -4.20 18.43 -9.32
CA LYS A 255 -3.29 19.52 -9.73
C LYS A 255 -3.18 20.62 -8.66
N THR A 256 -3.94 20.53 -7.57
CA THR A 256 -3.90 21.50 -6.45
C THR A 256 -2.74 21.21 -5.52
N ALA A 257 -2.24 22.21 -4.79
CA ALA A 257 -1.23 21.96 -3.76
C ALA A 257 -1.78 21.12 -2.59
N LEU A 258 -3.11 21.00 -2.43
CA LEU A 258 -3.78 20.22 -1.40
C LEU A 258 -4.27 18.83 -1.87
N TYR A 259 -3.70 18.29 -2.96
CA TYR A 259 -4.13 17.00 -3.51
C TYR A 259 -4.00 15.83 -2.50
N ARG A 260 -3.00 15.83 -1.60
CA ARG A 260 -2.77 14.72 -0.63
C ARG A 260 -3.94 14.55 0.35
N PRO A 261 -4.37 15.59 1.11
CA PRO A 261 -5.60 15.52 1.90
C PRO A 261 -6.83 15.16 1.08
N ALA A 262 -6.94 15.64 -0.16
CA ALA A 262 -8.09 15.36 -1.02
C ALA A 262 -8.15 13.90 -1.49
N LEU A 263 -7.00 13.24 -1.66
CA LEU A 263 -6.91 11.84 -2.04
C LEU A 263 -7.23 10.88 -0.89
N MET A 264 -6.98 11.25 0.36
CA MET A 264 -7.26 10.40 1.53
C MET A 264 -8.70 9.88 1.58
N PRO A 265 -9.77 10.71 1.49
CA PRO A 265 -11.15 10.20 1.49
C PRO A 265 -11.45 9.33 0.27
N VAL A 266 -10.83 9.60 -0.89
CA VAL A 266 -10.96 8.74 -2.08
C VAL A 266 -10.39 7.36 -1.80
N PHE A 267 -9.19 7.28 -1.20
CA PHE A 267 -8.55 6.01 -0.85
C PHE A 267 -9.32 5.23 0.21
N VAL A 268 -9.87 5.91 1.21
CA VAL A 268 -10.77 5.27 2.19
C VAL A 268 -12.01 4.73 1.49
N GLY A 269 -12.63 5.51 0.60
CA GLY A 269 -13.77 5.05 -0.21
C GLY A 269 -13.43 3.84 -1.07
N LEU A 270 -12.29 3.86 -1.77
CA LEU A 270 -11.80 2.73 -2.57
C LEU A 270 -11.54 1.50 -1.70
N SER A 271 -10.97 1.66 -0.51
CA SER A 271 -10.76 0.56 0.44
C SER A 271 -12.07 -0.08 0.89
N ILE A 272 -13.11 0.73 1.15
CA ILE A 272 -14.45 0.23 1.49
C ILE A 272 -15.04 -0.56 0.31
N VAL A 273 -15.05 0.04 -0.88
CA VAL A 273 -15.61 -0.58 -2.09
C VAL A 273 -14.88 -1.87 -2.42
N ALA A 274 -13.55 -1.86 -2.39
CA ALA A 274 -12.71 -3.01 -2.70
C ALA A 274 -12.91 -4.15 -1.68
N ASN A 275 -12.97 -3.84 -0.38
CA ASN A 275 -13.25 -4.84 0.65
C ASN A 275 -14.62 -5.51 0.43
N ILE A 276 -15.67 -4.73 0.16
CA ILE A 276 -17.02 -5.26 -0.13
C ILE A 276 -16.99 -6.14 -1.38
N ALA A 277 -16.42 -5.64 -2.48
CA ALA A 277 -16.37 -6.33 -3.75
C ALA A 277 -15.60 -7.66 -3.65
N VAL A 278 -14.37 -7.65 -3.12
CA VAL A 278 -13.55 -8.86 -2.94
C VAL A 278 -14.26 -9.89 -2.08
N ARG A 279 -14.97 -9.47 -1.03
CA ARG A 279 -15.73 -10.39 -0.18
C ARG A 279 -16.94 -10.98 -0.86
N MET A 280 -17.68 -10.20 -1.63
CA MET A 280 -18.81 -10.71 -2.42
C MET A 280 -18.33 -11.73 -3.45
N LEU A 281 -17.29 -11.38 -4.21
CA LEU A 281 -16.67 -12.25 -5.21
C LEU A 281 -16.12 -13.54 -4.57
N GLY A 282 -15.37 -13.41 -3.47
CA GLY A 282 -14.81 -14.55 -2.74
C GLY A 282 -15.88 -15.52 -2.22
N LYS A 283 -17.03 -15.01 -1.76
CA LYS A 283 -18.18 -15.85 -1.37
C LYS A 283 -18.75 -16.62 -2.56
N VAL A 284 -18.88 -15.99 -3.72
CA VAL A 284 -19.35 -16.66 -4.94
C VAL A 284 -18.38 -17.75 -5.36
N ILE A 285 -17.09 -17.44 -5.42
CA ILE A 285 -16.02 -18.39 -5.77
C ILE A 285 -15.99 -19.57 -4.79
N GLY A 286 -16.06 -19.29 -3.48
CA GLY A 286 -16.09 -20.32 -2.43
C GLY A 286 -17.28 -21.27 -2.58
N LYS A 287 -18.48 -20.74 -2.87
CA LYS A 287 -19.67 -21.55 -3.13
C LYS A 287 -19.46 -22.47 -4.33
N LEU A 288 -18.95 -21.96 -5.45
CA LEU A 288 -18.68 -22.75 -6.65
C LEU A 288 -17.73 -23.92 -6.35
N PHE A 289 -16.65 -23.69 -5.61
CA PHE A 289 -15.72 -24.76 -5.21
C PHE A 289 -16.39 -25.81 -4.31
N THR A 290 -17.22 -25.39 -3.35
CA THR A 290 -17.92 -26.35 -2.49
C THR A 290 -18.96 -27.18 -3.26
N SER A 291 -19.66 -26.58 -4.22
CA SER A 291 -20.63 -27.28 -5.08
C SER A 291 -19.95 -28.28 -6.00
N ALA A 292 -18.85 -27.88 -6.66
CA ALA A 292 -18.06 -28.77 -7.50
C ALA A 292 -17.53 -29.99 -6.71
N ARG A 293 -17.04 -29.78 -5.49
CA ARG A 293 -16.56 -30.86 -4.62
C ARG A 293 -17.66 -31.82 -4.18
N LYS A 294 -18.91 -31.35 -4.05
CA LYS A 294 -20.06 -32.23 -3.76
C LYS A 294 -20.40 -33.09 -4.97
N LEU A 295 -20.35 -32.53 -6.18
CA LEU A 295 -20.59 -33.25 -7.44
C LEU A 295 -19.54 -34.36 -7.65
N THR A 296 -18.25 -34.07 -7.44
CA THR A 296 -17.16 -35.05 -7.63
C THR A 296 -17.06 -36.11 -6.51
N LYS A 297 -17.89 -36.02 -5.46
CA LYS A 297 -17.95 -37.00 -4.37
C LYS A 297 -19.21 -37.87 -4.44
N LEU A 298 -20.09 -37.61 -5.42
CA LEU A 298 -21.31 -38.36 -5.68
C LEU A 298 -21.12 -39.39 -6.83
N GLU A 299 -19.87 -39.64 -7.22
CA GLU A 299 -19.42 -40.77 -8.05
C GLU A 299 -18.62 -41.74 -7.17
#